data_AF-A0AAX3A1Z2-F1
#
_entry.id   AF-A0AAX3A1Z2-F1
#
_cell.length_a   1.000
_cell.length_b   1.000
_cell.length_c   1.000
_cell.angle_alpha   90.00
_cell.angle_beta   90.00
_cell.angle_gamma   90.00
#
_symmetry.space_group_name_H-M   'P 1'
#
loop_
_entity.id
_entity.type
_entity.pdbx_description
1 polymer ?
#
loop_
_entity_poly.entity_id
_entity_poly.type
_entity_poly.pdbx_seq_one_letter_code
_entity_poly.pdbx_strand_id
1 'polypeptide(L)'
;MTTQIRITPANVTTEVLKAVDAEPDTDSTQIAERLADAIAVQHRRNMLVHLLYDDIEAVKRMRAHRIEQRSRIVEPPAVRQREAEQQATGSEGSEEFDALHAAPAKWANGVWFNAKRRAQFRRWCGRDGRAGFDQWLSDALAMPQSEGFKEDWVPGYADRALAQRISRIVDDYAETLRLELTIELLDTVFATGDGTRVSWRDATVDQHEERITVLGEMISGTTETAAMHVAAVKMIRQAGVDTLGQLDGEKRGSAA
;
A
#
# COMPACT_ATOMS: atom_id res chain seq x y z
N MET A 1 5.15 39.52 -20.14
CA MET A 1 6.07 38.36 -20.03
C MET A 1 5.46 37.41 -19.01
N THR A 2 4.87 36.30 -19.46
CA THR A 2 4.22 35.33 -18.56
C THR A 2 5.28 34.32 -18.13
N THR A 3 5.62 34.31 -16.85
CA THR A 3 6.58 33.32 -16.30
C THR A 3 5.94 31.93 -16.41
N GLN A 4 6.50 31.06 -17.26
CA GLN A 4 6.07 29.66 -17.32
C GLN A 4 6.45 28.96 -16.01
N ILE A 5 5.45 28.68 -15.17
CA ILE A 5 5.61 27.86 -13.98
C ILE A 5 5.82 26.42 -14.42
N ARG A 6 6.90 25.78 -13.97
CA ARG A 6 7.22 24.39 -14.29
C ARG A 6 6.79 23.50 -13.14
N ILE A 7 5.75 22.71 -13.34
CA ILE A 7 5.25 21.76 -12.34
C ILE A 7 6.00 20.43 -12.46
N THR A 8 6.47 19.93 -11.32
CA THR A 8 7.18 18.67 -11.10
C THR A 8 6.46 17.83 -10.05
N PRO A 9 6.73 16.51 -9.95
CA PRO A 9 6.10 15.69 -8.90
C PRO A 9 6.34 16.23 -7.48
N ALA A 10 7.49 16.84 -7.22
CA ALA A 10 7.87 17.36 -5.90
C ALA A 10 7.13 18.65 -5.48
N ASN A 11 6.53 19.39 -6.42
CA ASN A 11 5.83 20.64 -6.13
C ASN A 11 4.39 20.69 -6.65
N VAL A 12 3.85 19.57 -7.18
CA VAL A 12 2.50 19.54 -7.76
C VAL A 12 1.44 19.97 -6.74
N THR A 13 1.52 19.48 -5.51
CA THR A 13 0.59 19.83 -4.43
C THR A 13 0.63 21.33 -4.11
N THR A 14 1.82 21.90 -3.99
CA THR A 14 2.00 23.32 -3.70
C THR A 14 1.45 24.22 -4.81
N GLU A 15 1.65 23.84 -6.08
CA GLU A 15 1.15 24.62 -7.22
C GLU A 15 -0.37 24.46 -7.42
N VAL A 16 -0.94 23.28 -7.08
CA VAL A 16 -2.40 23.08 -7.03
C VAL A 16 -3.03 24.00 -5.99
N LEU A 17 -2.49 24.02 -4.76
CA LEU A 17 -3.01 24.86 -3.68
C LEU A 17 -2.96 26.34 -4.05
N LYS A 18 -1.83 26.83 -4.58
CA LYS A 18 -1.72 28.22 -5.07
C LYS A 18 -2.76 28.56 -6.13
N ALA A 19 -3.04 27.63 -7.05
CA ALA A 19 -4.00 27.86 -8.13
C ALA A 19 -5.45 27.89 -7.63
N VAL A 20 -5.78 27.12 -6.59
CA VAL A 20 -7.10 27.14 -5.94
C VAL A 20 -7.27 28.41 -5.09
N ASP A 21 -6.26 28.78 -4.30
CA ASP A 21 -6.31 29.97 -3.43
C ASP A 21 -6.41 31.28 -4.22
N ALA A 22 -5.77 31.34 -5.39
CA ALA A 22 -5.79 32.54 -6.24
C ALA A 22 -7.15 32.79 -6.91
N GLU A 23 -7.96 31.74 -7.10
CA GLU A 23 -9.17 31.75 -7.91
C GLU A 23 -10.28 30.89 -7.28
N PRO A 24 -10.80 31.26 -6.09
CA PRO A 24 -11.70 30.41 -5.31
C PRO A 24 -13.05 30.15 -5.97
N ASP A 25 -13.49 31.03 -6.87
CA ASP A 25 -14.77 30.91 -7.59
C ASP A 25 -14.63 30.23 -8.96
N THR A 26 -13.41 29.86 -9.38
CA THR A 26 -13.16 29.22 -10.68
C THR A 26 -13.48 27.73 -10.60
N ASP A 27 -14.13 27.22 -11.64
CA ASP A 27 -14.48 25.80 -11.76
C ASP A 27 -13.23 24.90 -11.65
N SER A 28 -13.32 23.85 -10.83
CA SER A 28 -12.20 22.96 -10.55
C SER A 28 -11.66 22.27 -11.80
N THR A 29 -12.50 22.04 -12.82
CA THR A 29 -12.08 21.48 -14.11
C THR A 29 -11.15 22.45 -14.84
N GLN A 30 -11.48 23.75 -14.84
CA GLN A 30 -10.65 24.77 -15.47
C GLN A 30 -9.29 24.93 -14.77
N ILE A 31 -9.28 24.87 -13.43
CA ILE A 31 -8.03 24.86 -12.65
C ILE A 31 -7.20 23.62 -13.00
N ALA A 32 -7.82 22.45 -13.06
CA ALA A 32 -7.15 21.19 -13.38
C ALA A 32 -6.58 21.18 -14.81
N GLU A 33 -7.32 21.64 -15.81
CA GLU A 33 -6.87 21.72 -17.21
C GLU A 33 -5.62 22.62 -17.33
N ARG A 34 -5.66 23.80 -16.69
CA ARG A 34 -4.55 24.75 -16.71
C ARG A 34 -3.29 24.20 -16.01
N LEU A 35 -3.46 23.51 -14.89
CA LEU A 35 -2.36 22.84 -14.20
C LEU A 35 -1.81 21.66 -15.01
N ALA A 36 -2.68 20.87 -15.64
CA ALA A 36 -2.29 19.80 -16.55
C ALA A 36 -1.44 20.33 -17.70
N ASP A 37 -1.75 21.52 -18.21
CA ASP A 37 -0.97 22.17 -19.26
C ASP A 37 0.39 22.73 -18.78
N ALA A 38 0.49 23.12 -17.51
CA ALA A 38 1.74 23.56 -16.88
C ALA A 38 2.69 22.39 -16.51
N ILE A 39 2.19 21.15 -16.47
CA ILE A 39 3.01 19.95 -16.24
C ILE A 39 3.75 19.57 -17.53
N ALA A 40 5.07 19.35 -17.42
CA ALA A 40 5.87 18.86 -18.55
C ALA A 40 5.31 17.53 -19.09
N VAL A 41 5.26 17.35 -20.41
CA VAL A 41 4.68 16.15 -21.07
C VAL A 41 5.20 14.83 -20.46
N GLN A 42 6.50 14.77 -20.14
CA GLN A 42 7.10 13.60 -19.49
C GLN A 42 6.53 13.32 -18.08
N HIS A 43 6.16 14.36 -17.33
CA HIS A 43 5.57 14.25 -16.00
C HIS A 43 4.07 13.97 -16.07
N ARG A 44 3.35 14.47 -17.09
CA ARG A 44 1.96 14.08 -17.36
C ARG A 44 1.85 12.57 -17.54
N ARG A 45 2.80 11.98 -18.29
CA ARG A 45 2.87 10.52 -18.48
C ARG A 45 3.03 9.77 -17.15
N ASN A 46 3.93 10.23 -16.27
CA ASN A 46 4.16 9.57 -14.98
C ASN A 46 2.95 9.69 -14.04
N MET A 47 2.30 10.86 -14.01
CA MET A 47 1.07 11.06 -13.22
C MET A 47 -0.10 10.21 -13.75
N LEU A 48 -0.28 10.16 -15.08
CA LEU A 48 -1.26 9.28 -15.72
C LEU A 48 -0.98 7.81 -15.42
N VAL A 49 0.28 7.38 -15.44
CA VAL A 49 0.64 6.01 -15.06
C VAL A 49 0.24 5.73 -13.61
N HIS A 50 0.51 6.65 -12.67
CA HIS A 50 0.11 6.47 -11.28
C HIS A 50 -1.41 6.43 -11.08
N LEU A 51 -2.16 7.34 -11.71
CA LEU A 51 -3.61 7.38 -11.63
C LEU A 51 -4.26 6.14 -12.24
N LEU A 52 -3.74 5.66 -13.38
CA LEU A 52 -4.29 4.50 -14.08
C LEU A 52 -3.82 3.17 -13.49
N TYR A 53 -2.74 3.14 -12.72
CA TYR A 53 -2.15 1.90 -12.21
C TYR A 53 -3.15 1.12 -11.34
N ASP A 54 -3.77 1.79 -10.37
CA ASP A 54 -4.69 1.14 -9.43
C ASP A 54 -5.95 0.63 -10.13
N ASP A 55 -6.49 1.41 -11.09
CA ASP A 55 -7.63 1.00 -11.91
C ASP A 55 -7.28 -0.19 -12.81
N ILE A 56 -6.10 -0.20 -13.43
CA ILE A 56 -5.62 -1.31 -14.25
C ILE A 56 -5.45 -2.57 -13.40
N GLU A 57 -4.87 -2.47 -12.20
CA GLU A 57 -4.74 -3.60 -11.28
C GLU A 57 -6.09 -4.08 -10.74
N ALA A 58 -7.04 -3.18 -10.49
CA ALA A 58 -8.41 -3.54 -10.15
C ALA A 58 -9.08 -4.32 -11.29
N VAL A 59 -8.98 -3.85 -12.54
CA VAL A 59 -9.52 -4.53 -13.72
C VAL A 59 -8.86 -5.89 -13.94
N LYS A 60 -7.54 -6.01 -13.75
CA LYS A 60 -6.82 -7.30 -13.81
C LYS A 60 -7.35 -8.28 -12.76
N ARG A 61 -7.51 -7.84 -11.52
CA ARG A 61 -8.09 -8.66 -10.42
C ARG A 61 -9.52 -9.10 -10.74
N MET A 62 -10.37 -8.18 -11.22
CA MET A 62 -11.73 -8.51 -11.66
C MET A 62 -11.75 -9.53 -12.80
N ARG A 63 -10.84 -9.42 -13.77
CA ARG A 63 -10.73 -10.36 -14.89
C ARG A 63 -10.27 -11.73 -14.40
N ALA A 64 -9.26 -11.80 -13.54
CA ALA A 64 -8.80 -13.05 -12.93
C ALA A 64 -9.94 -13.74 -12.18
N HIS A 65 -10.70 -12.98 -11.39
CA HIS A 65 -11.86 -13.51 -10.66
C HIS A 65 -12.97 -13.99 -11.60
N ARG A 66 -13.28 -13.28 -12.70
CA ARG A 66 -14.25 -13.75 -13.70
C ARG A 66 -13.80 -15.03 -14.40
N ILE A 67 -12.51 -15.15 -14.72
CA ILE A 67 -11.95 -16.38 -15.31
C ILE A 67 -12.12 -17.54 -14.32
N GLU A 68 -11.80 -17.32 -13.05
CA GLU A 68 -11.99 -18.31 -11.99
C GLU A 68 -13.45 -18.72 -11.83
N GLN A 69 -14.38 -17.75 -11.70
CA GLN A 69 -15.83 -17.99 -11.63
C GLN A 69 -16.35 -18.76 -12.84
N ARG A 70 -15.92 -18.38 -14.05
CA ARG A 70 -16.34 -19.07 -15.29
C ARG A 70 -15.78 -20.50 -15.36
N SER A 71 -14.57 -20.73 -14.85
CA SER A 71 -13.99 -22.07 -14.76
C SER A 71 -14.70 -22.97 -13.73
N ARG A 72 -15.36 -22.38 -12.72
CA ARG A 72 -16.20 -23.11 -11.75
C ARG A 72 -17.58 -23.49 -12.33
N ILE A 73 -18.13 -22.66 -13.23
CA ILE A 73 -19.44 -22.92 -13.86
C ILE A 73 -19.34 -23.94 -15.00
N VAL A 74 -18.22 -23.92 -15.73
CA VAL A 74 -17.90 -24.94 -16.73
C VAL A 74 -17.03 -25.99 -16.03
N GLU A 75 -17.61 -26.83 -15.17
CA GLU A 75 -16.93 -28.09 -14.83
C GLU A 75 -16.80 -28.87 -16.15
N PRO A 76 -15.57 -29.11 -16.65
CA PRO A 76 -15.41 -30.11 -17.69
C PRO A 76 -15.91 -31.43 -17.08
N PRO A 77 -16.61 -32.30 -17.83
CA PRO A 77 -16.92 -33.63 -17.30
C PRO A 77 -15.62 -34.22 -16.75
N ALA A 78 -15.62 -34.61 -15.47
CA ALA A 78 -14.39 -34.89 -14.69
C ALA A 78 -13.38 -35.82 -15.40
N VAL A 79 -13.87 -36.63 -16.35
CA VAL A 79 -13.11 -37.46 -17.27
C VAL A 79 -12.20 -36.65 -18.21
N ARG A 80 -12.72 -35.61 -18.90
CA ARG A 80 -11.94 -34.76 -19.81
C ARG A 80 -10.92 -33.88 -19.08
N GLN A 81 -11.21 -33.50 -17.83
CA GLN A 81 -10.27 -32.74 -17.02
C GLN A 81 -9.08 -33.60 -16.61
N ARG A 82 -9.32 -34.84 -16.17
CA ARG A 82 -8.24 -35.81 -15.88
C ARG A 82 -7.41 -36.16 -17.12
N GLU A 83 -8.03 -36.37 -18.27
CA GLU A 83 -7.33 -36.68 -19.52
C GLU A 83 -6.51 -35.48 -20.03
N ALA A 84 -7.05 -34.26 -19.95
CA ALA A 84 -6.31 -33.04 -20.30
C ALA A 84 -5.18 -32.75 -19.30
N GLU A 85 -5.40 -32.99 -18.00
CA GLU A 85 -4.35 -32.91 -16.97
C GLU A 85 -3.26 -33.97 -17.20
N GLN A 86 -3.61 -35.21 -17.55
CA GLN A 86 -2.66 -36.28 -17.89
C GLN A 86 -1.89 -35.99 -19.18
N GLN A 87 -2.54 -35.49 -20.24
CA GLN A 87 -1.85 -35.06 -21.46
C GLN A 87 -0.94 -33.86 -21.22
N ALA A 88 -1.37 -32.88 -20.41
CA ALA A 88 -0.55 -31.73 -20.06
C ALA A 88 0.64 -32.10 -19.15
N THR A 89 0.52 -33.15 -18.33
CA THR A 89 1.58 -33.63 -17.43
C THR A 89 2.46 -34.73 -18.02
N GLY A 90 2.07 -35.33 -19.16
CA GLY A 90 2.69 -36.54 -19.69
C GLY A 90 3.93 -36.36 -20.58
N SER A 91 4.29 -35.15 -21.03
CA SER A 91 5.28 -35.00 -22.11
C SER A 91 6.57 -34.24 -21.80
N GLU A 92 6.76 -33.65 -20.62
CA GLU A 92 8.00 -32.89 -20.32
C GLU A 92 8.56 -33.24 -18.92
N GLY A 93 9.51 -34.19 -18.92
CA GLY A 93 10.74 -34.18 -18.11
C GLY A 93 10.66 -34.43 -16.61
N SER A 94 10.77 -35.69 -16.16
CA SER A 94 11.21 -35.97 -14.77
C SER A 94 12.65 -35.49 -14.52
N GLU A 95 13.50 -35.49 -15.55
CA GLU A 95 14.90 -35.04 -15.47
C GLU A 95 15.03 -33.54 -15.15
N GLU A 96 14.14 -32.69 -15.68
CA GLU A 96 14.14 -31.25 -15.38
C GLU A 96 13.74 -31.00 -13.92
N PHE A 97 12.83 -31.81 -13.39
CA PHE A 97 12.40 -31.73 -11.99
C PHE A 97 13.49 -32.18 -11.02
N ASP A 98 14.19 -33.28 -11.29
CA ASP A 98 15.30 -33.74 -10.43
C ASP A 98 16.49 -32.76 -10.46
N ALA A 99 16.78 -32.15 -11.61
CA ALA A 99 17.79 -31.11 -11.74
C ALA A 99 17.40 -29.80 -11.03
N LEU A 100 16.10 -29.48 -10.99
CA LEU A 100 15.57 -28.38 -10.19
C LEU A 100 15.65 -28.72 -8.69
N HIS A 101 15.23 -29.92 -8.27
CA HIS A 101 15.29 -30.38 -6.87
C HIS A 101 16.69 -30.28 -6.29
N ALA A 102 17.72 -30.65 -7.06
CA ALA A 102 19.12 -30.56 -6.64
C ALA A 102 19.69 -29.13 -6.56
N ALA A 103 18.97 -28.10 -7.05
CA ALA A 103 19.47 -26.72 -7.11
C ALA A 103 18.41 -25.70 -6.66
N PRO A 104 18.15 -25.56 -5.34
CA PRO A 104 17.17 -24.62 -4.77
C PRO A 104 17.30 -23.17 -5.26
N ALA A 105 18.53 -22.69 -5.49
CA ALA A 105 18.79 -21.35 -6.01
C ALA A 105 18.16 -21.07 -7.39
N LYS A 106 17.96 -22.10 -8.22
CA LYS A 106 17.27 -21.97 -9.50
C LYS A 106 15.76 -21.72 -9.35
N TRP A 107 15.20 -21.98 -8.17
CA TRP A 107 13.79 -21.73 -7.84
C TRP A 107 13.56 -20.27 -7.44
N ALA A 108 14.50 -19.66 -6.72
CA ALA A 108 14.40 -18.28 -6.25
C ALA A 108 14.48 -17.24 -7.40
N ASN A 109 15.07 -17.59 -8.54
CA ASN A 109 15.30 -16.69 -9.67
C ASN A 109 14.13 -16.57 -10.68
N GLY A 110 12.88 -16.72 -10.22
CA GLY A 110 11.73 -16.15 -10.92
C GLY A 110 10.95 -17.05 -11.90
N VAL A 111 11.02 -18.37 -11.80
CA VAL A 111 10.17 -19.24 -12.65
C VAL A 111 8.95 -19.73 -11.87
N TRP A 112 7.91 -18.90 -11.79
CA TRP A 112 6.72 -19.18 -10.98
C TRP A 112 5.67 -20.08 -11.65
N PHE A 113 4.78 -20.58 -10.80
CA PHE A 113 3.82 -21.67 -10.95
C PHE A 113 2.91 -21.57 -12.19
N ASN A 114 3.05 -22.53 -13.12
CA ASN A 114 1.89 -22.98 -13.91
C ASN A 114 1.25 -24.20 -13.20
N ALA A 115 0.02 -24.56 -13.60
CA ALA A 115 -0.72 -25.67 -13.01
C ALA A 115 0.05 -27.01 -12.97
N LYS A 116 0.98 -27.25 -13.93
CA LYS A 116 1.84 -28.44 -13.98
C LYS A 116 2.84 -28.48 -12.81
N ARG A 117 3.35 -27.32 -12.38
CA ARG A 117 4.33 -27.21 -11.27
C ARG A 117 3.70 -27.34 -9.88
N ARG A 118 2.37 -27.14 -9.71
CA ARG A 118 1.66 -27.50 -8.46
C ARG A 118 1.66 -29.00 -8.19
N ALA A 119 1.52 -29.83 -9.23
CA ALA A 119 1.63 -31.29 -9.10
C ALA A 119 3.06 -31.72 -8.73
N GLN A 120 4.06 -31.08 -9.32
CA GLN A 120 5.47 -31.27 -8.96
C GLN A 120 5.77 -30.85 -7.51
N PHE A 121 5.26 -29.71 -7.07
CA PHE A 121 5.35 -29.26 -5.68
C PHE A 121 4.66 -30.23 -4.71
N ARG A 122 3.45 -30.71 -5.02
CA ARG A 122 2.79 -31.77 -4.21
C ARG A 122 3.62 -33.05 -4.17
N ARG A 123 4.21 -33.48 -5.29
CA ARG A 123 5.06 -34.67 -5.36
C ARG A 123 6.33 -34.49 -4.52
N TRP A 124 6.90 -33.28 -4.50
CA TRP A 124 8.02 -32.93 -3.65
C TRP A 124 7.65 -32.93 -2.16
N CYS A 125 6.58 -32.24 -1.77
CA CYS A 125 6.06 -32.27 -0.41
C CYS A 125 5.64 -33.68 0.02
N GLY A 126 5.30 -34.56 -0.92
CA GLY A 126 5.03 -35.98 -0.66
C GLY A 126 6.28 -36.83 -0.45
N ARG A 127 7.43 -36.44 -1.02
CA ARG A 127 8.71 -37.15 -0.87
C ARG A 127 9.44 -36.77 0.41
N ASP A 128 9.57 -35.46 0.66
CA ASP A 128 10.37 -34.90 1.76
C ASP A 128 9.49 -34.34 2.89
N GLY A 129 8.16 -34.40 2.75
CA GLY A 129 7.21 -33.90 3.74
C GLY A 129 7.20 -32.38 3.86
N ARG A 130 6.60 -31.90 4.96
CA ARG A 130 6.62 -30.49 5.37
C ARG A 130 8.04 -30.00 5.71
N ALA A 131 8.91 -30.89 6.20
CA ALA A 131 10.28 -30.56 6.58
C ALA A 131 11.13 -30.12 5.36
N GLY A 132 10.96 -30.78 4.20
CA GLY A 132 11.63 -30.35 2.97
C GLY A 132 11.18 -28.96 2.50
N PHE A 133 9.89 -28.65 2.63
CA PHE A 133 9.35 -27.32 2.33
C PHE A 133 9.92 -26.24 3.23
N ASP A 134 9.91 -26.46 4.54
CA ASP A 134 10.38 -25.49 5.51
C ASP A 134 11.89 -25.19 5.32
N GLN A 135 12.69 -26.23 5.04
CA GLN A 135 14.12 -26.07 4.77
C GLN A 135 14.37 -25.26 3.48
N TRP A 136 13.69 -25.61 2.38
CA TRP A 136 13.80 -24.86 1.13
C TRP A 136 13.36 -23.40 1.29
N LEU A 137 12.25 -23.16 1.98
CA LEU A 137 11.75 -21.79 2.19
C LEU A 137 12.75 -20.98 3.00
N SER A 138 13.36 -21.58 4.02
CA SER A 138 14.46 -20.98 4.78
C SER A 138 15.65 -20.64 3.88
N ASP A 139 16.11 -21.58 3.05
CA ASP A 139 17.25 -21.37 2.17
C ASP A 139 16.96 -20.33 1.07
N ALA A 140 15.74 -20.33 0.54
CA ALA A 140 15.28 -19.33 -0.41
C ALA A 140 15.28 -17.95 0.25
N LEU A 141 14.68 -17.78 1.42
CA LEU A 141 14.66 -16.49 2.13
C LEU A 141 16.05 -15.96 2.51
N ALA A 142 17.07 -16.83 2.63
CA ALA A 142 18.45 -16.44 2.92
C ALA A 142 19.25 -15.90 1.71
N MET A 143 18.76 -16.09 0.48
CA MET A 143 19.40 -15.58 -0.74
C MET A 143 18.90 -14.17 -1.10
N PRO A 144 19.62 -13.40 -1.95
CA PRO A 144 19.09 -12.17 -2.51
C PRO A 144 17.80 -12.44 -3.32
N GLN A 145 16.67 -11.92 -2.84
CA GLN A 145 15.36 -12.17 -3.44
C GLN A 145 14.97 -11.06 -4.43
N SER A 146 14.38 -11.47 -5.55
CA SER A 146 13.64 -10.56 -6.43
C SER A 146 12.40 -10.00 -5.70
N GLU A 147 11.95 -8.80 -6.09
CA GLU A 147 10.76 -8.17 -5.49
C GLU A 147 9.50 -9.05 -5.64
N GLY A 148 9.30 -9.67 -6.81
CA GLY A 148 8.16 -10.58 -7.02
C GLY A 148 8.19 -11.81 -6.10
N PHE A 149 9.37 -12.34 -5.78
CA PHE A 149 9.47 -13.44 -4.79
C PHE A 149 9.04 -12.98 -3.40
N LYS A 150 9.48 -11.79 -2.98
CA LYS A 150 9.12 -11.25 -1.66
C LYS A 150 7.61 -11.00 -1.57
N GLU A 151 7.00 -10.44 -2.61
CA GLU A 151 5.55 -10.21 -2.69
C GLU A 151 4.74 -11.50 -2.53
N ASP A 152 5.17 -12.60 -3.16
CA ASP A 152 4.44 -13.88 -3.15
C ASP A 152 4.68 -14.72 -1.88
N TRP A 153 5.87 -14.63 -1.27
CA TRP A 153 6.32 -15.61 -0.26
C TRP A 153 6.63 -15.04 1.11
N VAL A 154 6.91 -13.75 1.23
CA VAL A 154 7.14 -13.12 2.54
C VAL A 154 5.79 -12.64 3.06
N PRO A 155 5.23 -13.24 4.12
CA PRO A 155 3.92 -12.85 4.63
C PRO A 155 3.88 -11.36 4.96
N GLY A 156 2.88 -10.67 4.39
CA GLY A 156 2.70 -9.23 4.57
C GLY A 156 3.74 -8.35 3.88
N TYR A 157 4.56 -8.85 2.95
CA TYR A 157 5.54 -8.01 2.25
C TYR A 157 4.89 -6.98 1.33
N ALA A 158 3.95 -7.40 0.49
CA ALA A 158 3.18 -6.48 -0.35
C ALA A 158 2.44 -5.45 0.53
N ASP A 159 1.86 -5.91 1.64
CA ASP A 159 1.17 -5.05 2.62
C ASP A 159 2.14 -4.05 3.27
N ARG A 160 3.35 -4.47 3.66
CA ARG A 160 4.40 -3.58 4.21
C ARG A 160 4.90 -2.57 3.17
N ALA A 161 5.13 -2.99 1.93
CA ALA A 161 5.61 -2.10 0.87
C ALA A 161 4.54 -1.08 0.46
N LEU A 162 3.26 -1.45 0.54
CA LEU A 162 2.13 -0.55 0.37
C LEU A 162 1.97 0.37 1.58
N ALA A 163 2.02 -0.17 2.81
CA ALA A 163 1.97 0.60 4.04
C ALA A 163 3.08 1.65 4.08
N GLN A 164 4.32 1.32 3.72
CA GLN A 164 5.42 2.28 3.62
C GLN A 164 5.21 3.37 2.55
N ARG A 165 4.46 3.06 1.48
CA ARG A 165 4.08 4.08 0.49
C ARG A 165 2.99 4.98 1.04
N ILE A 166 1.98 4.42 1.70
CA ILE A 166 0.89 5.17 2.33
C ILE A 166 1.44 6.04 3.46
N SER A 167 2.30 5.53 4.34
CA SER A 167 2.94 6.31 5.41
C SER A 167 3.68 7.54 4.87
N ARG A 168 4.41 7.40 3.75
CA ARG A 168 5.05 8.56 3.10
C ARG A 168 4.05 9.60 2.63
N ILE A 169 2.93 9.18 2.03
CA ILE A 169 1.86 10.10 1.60
C ILE A 169 1.23 10.78 2.83
N VAL A 170 1.01 10.05 3.92
CA VAL A 170 0.51 10.59 5.19
C VAL A 170 1.46 11.63 5.75
N ASP A 171 2.76 11.33 5.80
CA ASP A 171 3.79 12.24 6.31
C ASP A 171 3.88 13.52 5.46
N ASP A 172 3.93 13.38 4.14
CA ASP A 172 3.96 14.50 3.19
C ASP A 172 2.70 15.39 3.34
N TYR A 173 1.52 14.77 3.47
CA TYR A 173 0.29 15.52 3.69
C TYR A 173 0.28 16.22 5.05
N ALA A 174 0.76 15.55 6.11
CA ALA A 174 0.85 16.10 7.45
C ALA A 174 1.80 17.30 7.55
N GLU A 175 2.85 17.38 6.73
CA GLU A 175 3.72 18.58 6.64
C GLU A 175 2.97 19.80 6.09
N THR A 176 1.98 19.58 5.22
CA THR A 176 1.16 20.67 4.66
C THR A 176 -0.06 21.01 5.51
N LEU A 177 -0.50 20.08 6.35
CA LEU A 177 -1.70 20.21 7.16
C LEU A 177 -1.44 21.14 8.35
N ARG A 178 -2.16 22.25 8.40
CA ARG A 178 -2.22 23.11 9.59
C ARG A 178 -3.36 22.63 10.47
N LEU A 179 -3.02 21.91 11.54
CA LEU A 179 -4.02 21.42 12.49
C LEU A 179 -4.47 22.57 13.40
N GLU A 180 -5.68 23.08 13.15
CA GLU A 180 -6.31 24.07 14.04
C GLU A 180 -6.88 23.37 15.27
N LEU A 181 -6.47 23.81 16.47
CA LEU A 181 -6.97 23.27 17.73
C LEU A 181 -8.32 23.91 18.08
N THR A 182 -9.38 23.39 17.48
CA THR A 182 -10.77 23.78 17.81
C THR A 182 -11.29 23.01 19.02
N ILE A 183 -12.31 23.54 19.70
CA ILE A 183 -12.94 22.83 20.83
C ILE A 183 -13.55 21.52 20.34
N GLU A 184 -14.17 21.52 19.16
CA GLU A 184 -14.78 20.36 18.52
C GLU A 184 -13.74 19.27 18.25
N LEU A 185 -12.56 19.63 17.74
CA LEU A 185 -11.48 18.68 17.53
C LEU A 185 -11.02 18.09 18.86
N LEU A 186 -10.70 18.96 19.83
CA LEU A 186 -10.17 18.55 21.14
C LEU A 186 -11.13 17.62 21.89
N ASP A 187 -12.43 17.84 21.77
CA ASP A 187 -13.46 17.04 22.44
C ASP A 187 -13.87 15.79 21.63
N THR A 188 -13.39 15.65 20.39
CA THR A 188 -13.59 14.43 19.58
C THR A 188 -12.86 13.25 20.25
N VAL A 189 -13.49 12.08 20.25
CA VAL A 189 -12.96 10.86 20.88
C VAL A 189 -12.58 9.82 19.81
N PHE A 190 -11.43 9.19 19.97
CA PHE A 190 -11.01 8.02 19.19
C PHE A 190 -10.67 6.84 20.11
N ALA A 191 -10.58 5.65 19.51
CA ALA A 191 -10.21 4.43 20.22
C ALA A 191 -8.76 4.03 19.89
N THR A 192 -7.98 3.71 20.92
CA THR A 192 -6.65 3.07 20.85
C THR A 192 -6.78 1.60 20.46
N GLY A 193 -5.65 0.93 20.21
CA GLY A 193 -5.63 -0.47 19.76
C GLY A 193 -6.16 -1.45 20.81
N ASP A 194 -6.04 -1.11 22.09
CA ASP A 194 -6.64 -1.85 23.21
C ASP A 194 -8.15 -1.57 23.43
N GLY A 195 -8.74 -0.67 22.64
CA GLY A 195 -10.14 -0.26 22.73
C GLY A 195 -10.43 0.86 23.74
N THR A 196 -9.42 1.36 24.46
CA THR A 196 -9.55 2.53 25.32
C THR A 196 -9.99 3.74 24.49
N ARG A 197 -10.94 4.52 25.02
CA ARG A 197 -11.46 5.71 24.34
C ARG A 197 -10.83 6.96 24.94
N VAL A 198 -10.16 7.75 24.11
CA VAL A 198 -9.47 8.97 24.52
C VAL A 198 -9.92 10.14 23.66
N SER A 199 -9.99 11.34 24.24
CA SER A 199 -10.22 12.57 23.49
C SER A 199 -8.94 13.01 22.79
N TRP A 200 -9.02 13.81 21.72
CA TRP A 200 -7.84 14.45 21.13
C TRP A 200 -7.13 15.38 22.12
N ARG A 201 -7.88 15.99 23.05
CA ARG A 201 -7.36 16.84 24.11
C ARG A 201 -6.41 16.10 25.04
N ASP A 202 -6.79 14.89 25.44
CA ASP A 202 -6.14 14.13 26.51
C ASP A 202 -5.21 13.02 25.98
N ALA A 203 -5.24 12.77 24.68
CA ALA A 203 -4.40 11.77 24.03
C ALA A 203 -2.90 12.13 24.14
N THR A 204 -2.11 11.15 24.56
CA THR A 204 -0.65 11.25 24.59
C THR A 204 -0.03 10.97 23.23
N VAL A 205 1.25 11.32 23.05
CA VAL A 205 2.02 10.98 21.83
C VAL A 205 1.90 9.50 21.48
N ASP A 206 2.12 8.61 22.46
CA ASP A 206 2.09 7.16 22.24
C ASP A 206 0.72 6.68 21.73
N GLN A 207 -0.38 7.28 22.23
CA GLN A 207 -1.73 6.94 21.80
C GLN A 207 -2.03 7.45 20.38
N HIS A 208 -1.50 8.60 20.00
CA HIS A 208 -1.57 9.07 18.61
C HIS A 208 -0.73 8.18 17.67
N GLU A 209 0.47 7.76 18.07
CA GLU A 209 1.35 6.88 17.28
C GLU A 209 0.78 5.47 17.10
N GLU A 210 0.17 4.92 18.14
CA GLU A 210 -0.59 3.67 18.04
C GLU A 210 -1.73 3.82 17.03
N ARG A 211 -2.47 4.94 17.09
CA ARG A 211 -3.57 5.19 16.15
C ARG A 211 -3.09 5.34 14.71
N ILE A 212 -1.95 6.01 14.47
CA ILE A 212 -1.33 6.11 13.14
C ILE A 212 -1.03 4.71 12.59
N THR A 213 -0.50 3.81 13.43
CA THR A 213 -0.18 2.43 13.04
C THR A 213 -1.44 1.69 12.61
N VAL A 214 -2.48 1.71 13.43
CA VAL A 214 -3.77 1.07 13.12
C VAL A 214 -4.39 1.64 11.83
N LEU A 215 -4.39 2.96 11.67
CA LEU A 215 -4.95 3.60 10.48
C LEU A 215 -4.14 3.30 9.21
N GLY A 216 -2.82 3.12 9.33
CA GLY A 216 -1.95 2.74 8.22
C GLY A 216 -2.14 1.30 7.74
N GLU A 217 -2.54 0.40 8.63
CA GLU A 217 -2.90 -0.99 8.27
C GLU A 217 -4.28 -1.07 7.58
N MET A 218 -5.18 -0.12 7.89
CA MET A 218 -6.50 0.00 7.26
C MET A 218 -6.40 0.78 5.94
N ILE A 219 -5.93 0.10 4.88
CA ILE A 219 -5.64 0.65 3.52
C ILE A 219 -6.74 1.54 2.89
N SER A 220 -7.98 1.55 3.38
CA SER A 220 -9.08 2.36 2.81
C SER A 220 -9.54 3.51 3.71
N GLY A 221 -9.35 4.74 3.25
CA GLY A 221 -10.17 5.91 3.66
C GLY A 221 -9.72 6.69 4.89
N THR A 222 -8.51 6.46 5.40
CA THR A 222 -8.06 7.00 6.70
C THR A 222 -6.82 7.89 6.61
N THR A 223 -6.30 8.18 5.40
CA THR A 223 -5.05 8.92 5.19
C THR A 223 -5.08 10.32 5.80
N GLU A 224 -6.20 11.04 5.66
CA GLU A 224 -6.38 12.37 6.26
C GLU A 224 -6.39 12.29 7.79
N THR A 225 -7.16 11.38 8.36
CA THR A 225 -7.19 11.17 9.82
C THR A 225 -5.81 10.79 10.35
N ALA A 226 -5.09 9.89 9.67
CA ALA A 226 -3.73 9.52 10.04
C ALA A 226 -2.78 10.73 9.98
N ALA A 227 -2.90 11.58 8.96
CA ALA A 227 -2.10 12.80 8.85
C ALA A 227 -2.41 13.80 9.97
N MET A 228 -3.67 13.92 10.39
CA MET A 228 -4.04 14.73 11.56
C MET A 228 -3.38 14.19 12.85
N HIS A 229 -3.30 12.87 13.04
CA HIS A 229 -2.58 12.30 14.18
C HIS A 229 -1.07 12.58 14.09
N VAL A 230 -0.46 12.49 12.90
CA VAL A 230 0.96 12.84 12.69
C VAL A 230 1.20 14.33 13.02
N ALA A 231 0.32 15.21 12.56
CA ALA A 231 0.39 16.64 12.87
C ALA A 231 0.27 16.91 14.38
N ALA A 232 -0.66 16.23 15.08
CA ALA A 232 -0.79 16.32 16.53
C ALA A 232 0.50 15.90 17.26
N VAL A 233 1.09 14.77 16.90
CA VAL A 233 2.37 14.31 17.47
C VAL A 233 3.47 15.35 17.28
N LYS A 234 3.59 15.93 16.08
CA LYS A 234 4.57 17.00 15.81
C LYS A 234 4.34 18.21 16.70
N MET A 235 3.10 18.68 16.83
CA MET A 235 2.75 19.83 17.68
C MET A 235 3.10 19.59 19.15
N ILE A 236 2.72 18.42 19.70
CA ILE A 236 3.00 18.03 21.08
C ILE A 236 4.52 18.01 21.32
N ARG A 237 5.27 17.32 20.46
CA ARG A 237 6.74 17.20 20.56
C ARG A 237 7.46 18.54 20.43
N GLN A 238 7.05 19.39 19.48
CA GLN A 238 7.69 20.68 19.25
C GLN A 238 7.47 21.66 20.40
N ALA A 239 6.30 21.60 21.04
CA ALA A 239 5.99 22.44 22.19
C ALA A 239 6.53 21.88 23.52
N GLY A 240 6.96 20.62 23.56
CA GLY A 240 7.49 19.99 24.76
C GLY A 240 6.43 19.73 25.83
N VAL A 241 5.18 19.51 25.41
CA VAL A 241 4.04 19.16 26.26
C VAL A 241 3.69 17.68 26.13
N ASP A 242 2.77 17.17 26.95
CA ASP A 242 2.35 15.76 26.91
C ASP A 242 1.12 15.52 26.03
N THR A 243 0.24 16.52 25.88
CA THR A 243 -1.04 16.42 25.17
C THR A 243 -1.42 17.72 24.46
N LEU A 244 -2.35 17.67 23.48
CA LEU A 244 -2.87 18.87 22.81
C LEU A 244 -3.63 19.81 23.76
N GLY A 245 -4.25 19.28 24.82
CA GLY A 245 -4.97 20.08 25.80
C GLY A 245 -4.09 21.09 26.53
N GLN A 246 -2.81 20.76 26.76
CA GLN A 246 -1.86 21.66 27.40
C GLN A 246 -1.53 22.88 26.50
N LEU A 247 -1.47 22.69 25.18
CA LEU A 247 -1.25 23.78 24.20
C LEU A 247 -2.40 24.81 24.15
N ASP A 248 -3.65 24.36 24.26
CA ASP A 248 -4.82 25.25 24.31
C ASP A 248 -4.85 26.05 25.63
N GLY A 249 -4.44 25.42 26.73
CA GLY A 249 -4.35 26.06 28.05
C GLY A 249 -3.33 27.22 28.10
N GLU A 250 -2.14 27.04 27.54
CA GLU A 250 -1.10 28.07 27.50
C GLU A 250 -1.52 29.30 26.70
N LYS A 251 -2.16 29.10 25.53
CA LYS A 251 -2.64 30.19 24.69
C LYS A 251 -3.67 31.07 25.40
N ARG A 252 -4.56 30.46 26.19
CA ARG A 252 -5.59 31.19 26.94
C ARG A 252 -5.02 31.89 28.17
N GLY A 253 -4.03 31.30 28.82
CA GLY A 253 -3.35 31.89 29.99
C GLY A 253 -2.49 33.12 29.66
N SER A 254 -1.91 33.19 28.45
CA SER A 254 -1.10 34.34 28.01
C SER A 254 -1.91 35.56 27.53
N ALA A 255 -3.22 35.42 27.34
CA ALA A 255 -4.10 36.47 26.84
C ALA A 255 -4.91 37.18 27.95
N ALA A 256 -4.72 36.78 29.21
CA ALA A 256 -5.34 37.36 30.40
C ALA A 256 -4.34 38.21 31.18
#